data_AF-A0A7Y5VTZ3-F1
#
_entry.id   AF-A0A7Y5VTZ3-F1
#
_cell.length_a   1.000
_cell.length_b   1.000
_cell.length_c   1.000
_cell.angle_alpha   90.00
_cell.angle_beta   90.00
_cell.angle_gamma   90.00
#
_symmetry.space_group_name_H-M   'P 1'
#
loop_
_entity.id
_entity.type
_entity.pdbx_description
1 polymer ?
#
loop_
_entity_poly.entity_id
_entity_poly.type
_entity_poly.pdbx_seq_one_letter_code
_entity_poly.pdbx_strand_id
1 'polypeptide(L)'
;MPELLAPLIDDKDVAARESLAVAYASEGAACPALEERAALLRQAEREFTAVVAARDRVGATSDADRLAAARARVAWGSTILRYSLAPELDRYEISGGLSVERDPLRARLAEAAALLSRGEAELSVLSQAVENDEEKFLLLGLAETIRSLYAECTLHFGWTLVWRATLESQGGAGGIEPASEALRRFDAMARRATEDGQRHSAAIGTGVALRLLGRADESLAVLDRLINENPPYDVNVRAHCEKGRTLLAAGRFDEARATLGRLAAVDPARLAPEHAAARFYVLLAPVLIGDAWLLE
;
A
#
# COMPACT_ATOMS: atom_id res chain seq x y z
N MET A 1 9.92 -22.70 2.18
CA MET A 1 9.47 -23.65 3.22
C MET A 1 9.89 -23.21 4.62
N PRO A 2 9.28 -22.12 5.16
CA PRO A 2 9.43 -21.68 6.54
C PRO A 2 9.02 -22.73 7.56
N GLU A 3 8.13 -23.66 7.19
CA GLU A 3 7.68 -24.78 8.04
C GLU A 3 8.81 -25.71 8.48
N LEU A 4 9.88 -25.85 7.68
CA LEU A 4 11.04 -26.66 8.03
C LEU A 4 11.99 -25.93 8.99
N LEU A 5 11.97 -24.60 8.98
CA LEU A 5 12.82 -23.76 9.82
C LEU A 5 12.17 -23.45 11.16
N ALA A 6 10.84 -23.38 11.22
CA ALA A 6 10.11 -23.02 12.44
C ALA A 6 10.46 -23.89 13.67
N PRO A 7 10.62 -25.23 13.57
CA PRO A 7 11.01 -26.05 14.72
C PRO A 7 12.45 -25.84 15.19
N LEU A 8 13.28 -25.18 14.38
CA LEU A 8 14.71 -24.96 14.64
C LEU A 8 14.98 -23.58 15.25
N ILE A 9 13.98 -22.71 15.32
CA ILE A 9 14.11 -21.34 15.82
C ILE A 9 13.80 -21.32 17.32
N ASP A 10 14.72 -20.77 18.12
CA ASP A 10 14.49 -20.49 19.54
C ASP A 10 13.41 -19.41 19.67
N ASP A 11 12.39 -19.66 20.50
CA ASP A 11 11.32 -18.71 20.80
C ASP A 11 11.82 -17.35 21.31
N LYS A 12 13.03 -17.32 21.90
CA LYS A 12 13.68 -16.11 22.40
C LYS A 12 14.43 -15.33 21.32
N ASP A 13 14.71 -15.92 20.17
CA ASP A 13 15.38 -15.24 19.05
C ASP A 13 14.36 -14.44 18.23
N VAL A 14 14.12 -13.20 18.67
CA VAL A 14 13.17 -12.28 18.04
C VAL A 14 13.53 -11.98 16.58
N ALA A 15 14.82 -11.97 16.22
CA ALA A 15 15.25 -11.65 14.86
C ALA A 15 15.01 -12.83 13.90
N ALA A 16 15.28 -14.07 14.35
CA ALA A 16 14.95 -15.26 13.58
C ALA A 16 13.43 -15.40 13.37
N ARG A 17 12.63 -15.11 14.39
CA ARG A 17 11.16 -15.10 14.30
C ARG A 17 10.63 -14.03 13.34
N GLU A 18 11.23 -12.85 13.33
CA GLU A 18 10.90 -11.79 12.36
C GLU A 18 11.14 -12.27 10.92
N SER A 19 12.26 -12.93 10.68
CA SER A 19 12.61 -13.48 9.36
C SER A 19 11.66 -14.62 8.95
N LEU A 20 11.26 -15.46 9.91
CA LEU A 20 10.27 -16.51 9.72
C LEU A 20 8.89 -15.93 9.37
N ALA A 21 8.47 -14.85 10.04
CA ALA A 21 7.21 -14.16 9.74
C ALA A 21 7.15 -13.64 8.31
N VAL A 22 8.24 -12.99 7.86
CA VAL A 22 8.38 -12.51 6.47
C VAL A 22 8.34 -13.67 5.47
N ALA A 23 9.00 -14.79 5.79
CA ALA A 23 9.00 -15.97 4.93
C ALA A 23 7.59 -16.58 4.79
N TYR A 24 6.84 -16.73 5.90
CA TYR A 24 5.45 -17.16 5.85
C TYR A 24 4.56 -16.21 5.04
N ALA A 25 4.73 -14.89 5.22
CA ALA A 25 3.96 -13.89 4.48
C ALA A 25 4.23 -13.96 2.97
N SER A 26 5.50 -14.08 2.58
CA SER A 26 5.91 -14.20 1.18
C SER A 26 5.44 -15.51 0.54
N GLU A 27 5.53 -16.62 1.25
CA GLU A 27 5.07 -17.93 0.74
C GLU A 27 3.54 -17.94 0.62
N GLY A 28 2.82 -17.39 1.61
CA GLY A 28 1.37 -17.21 1.55
C GLY A 28 0.93 -16.33 0.38
N ALA A 29 1.67 -15.27 0.06
CA ALA A 29 1.37 -14.40 -1.08
C ALA A 29 1.49 -15.10 -2.43
N ALA A 30 2.43 -16.03 -2.57
CA ALA A 30 2.64 -16.82 -3.79
C ALA A 30 1.74 -18.07 -3.88
N CYS A 31 1.11 -18.46 -2.78
CA CYS A 31 0.31 -19.69 -2.71
C CYS A 31 -1.04 -19.52 -3.43
N PRO A 32 -1.33 -20.33 -4.47
CA PRO A 32 -2.59 -20.26 -5.22
C PRO A 32 -3.76 -20.93 -4.48
N ALA A 33 -3.48 -21.87 -3.57
CA ALA A 33 -4.50 -22.59 -2.82
C ALA A 33 -5.01 -21.74 -1.65
N LEU A 34 -6.30 -21.40 -1.64
CA LEU A 34 -6.88 -20.46 -0.68
C LEU A 34 -6.72 -20.89 0.79
N GLU A 35 -6.94 -22.17 1.08
CA GLU A 35 -6.86 -22.69 2.45
C GLU A 35 -5.42 -22.69 2.99
N GLU A 36 -4.47 -23.11 2.16
CA GLU A 36 -3.04 -23.14 2.46
C GLU A 36 -2.49 -21.71 2.60
N ARG A 37 -2.84 -20.82 1.66
CA ARG A 37 -2.55 -19.39 1.76
C ARG A 37 -3.05 -18.81 3.08
N ALA A 38 -4.30 -19.08 3.45
CA ALA A 38 -4.86 -18.60 4.71
C ALA A 38 -4.12 -19.17 5.93
N ALA A 39 -3.67 -20.43 5.88
CA ALA A 39 -2.86 -21.03 6.94
C ALA A 39 -1.49 -20.35 7.07
N LEU A 40 -0.77 -20.14 5.96
CA LEU A 40 0.52 -19.45 5.92
C LEU A 40 0.41 -18.01 6.46
N LEU A 41 -0.62 -17.26 6.04
CA LEU A 41 -0.84 -15.90 6.53
C LEU A 41 -1.19 -15.85 8.02
N ARG A 42 -1.92 -16.85 8.55
CA ARG A 42 -2.15 -16.98 10.01
C ARG A 42 -0.86 -17.25 10.77
N GLN A 43 0.08 -18.04 10.21
CA GLN A 43 1.38 -18.24 10.84
C GLN A 43 2.24 -16.98 10.81
N ALA A 44 2.27 -16.27 9.68
CA ALA A 44 2.93 -14.97 9.58
C ALA A 44 2.40 -13.99 10.64
N GLU A 45 1.08 -13.89 10.79
CA GLU A 45 0.44 -13.02 11.77
C GLU A 45 0.83 -13.37 13.21
N ARG A 46 0.85 -14.67 13.57
CA ARG A 46 1.28 -15.12 14.90
C ARG A 46 2.70 -14.68 15.20
N GLU A 47 3.61 -14.90 14.25
CA GLU A 47 5.02 -14.53 14.43
C GLU A 47 5.22 -13.01 14.50
N PHE A 48 4.59 -12.24 13.60
CA PHE A 48 4.66 -10.78 13.65
C PHE A 48 4.12 -10.21 14.97
N THR A 49 2.98 -10.73 15.44
CA THR A 49 2.39 -10.34 16.73
C THR A 49 3.36 -10.60 17.88
N ALA A 50 3.99 -11.77 17.90
CA ALA A 50 4.95 -12.14 18.93
C ALA A 50 6.20 -11.25 18.88
N VAL A 51 6.73 -10.98 17.69
CA VAL A 51 7.91 -10.11 17.48
C VAL A 51 7.62 -8.69 17.95
N VAL A 52 6.51 -8.09 17.52
CA VAL A 52 6.16 -6.72 17.93
C VAL A 52 5.93 -6.65 19.44
N ALA A 53 5.21 -7.60 20.03
CA ALA A 53 5.00 -7.64 21.47
C ALA A 53 6.30 -7.83 22.26
N ALA A 54 7.24 -8.65 21.78
CA ALA A 54 8.53 -8.84 22.42
C ALA A 54 9.36 -7.54 22.40
N ARG A 55 9.40 -6.83 21.26
CA ARG A 55 10.11 -5.55 21.14
C ARG A 55 9.47 -4.45 21.99
N ASP A 56 8.14 -4.39 22.05
CA ASP A 56 7.41 -3.42 22.89
C ASP A 56 7.71 -3.61 24.39
N ARG A 57 7.90 -4.86 24.86
CA ARG A 57 8.24 -5.15 26.27
C ARG A 57 9.64 -4.72 26.66
N VAL A 58 10.63 -4.91 25.77
CA VAL A 58 12.01 -4.53 26.04
C VAL A 58 12.19 -3.02 25.92
N GLY A 59 11.47 -2.40 24.99
CA GLY A 59 11.65 -1.00 24.63
C GLY A 59 12.94 -0.79 23.81
N ALA A 60 13.04 0.39 23.18
CA ALA A 60 14.23 0.74 22.40
C ALA A 60 15.28 1.43 23.27
N THR A 61 16.45 0.81 23.42
CA THR A 61 17.59 1.38 24.18
C THR A 61 18.67 1.99 23.28
N SER A 62 18.63 1.70 21.98
CA SER A 62 19.56 2.18 20.97
C SER A 62 18.83 2.55 19.66
N ASP A 63 19.52 3.25 18.75
CA ASP A 63 19.01 3.53 17.41
C ASP A 63 18.74 2.24 16.61
N ALA A 64 19.56 1.20 16.84
CA ALA A 64 19.38 -0.11 16.22
C ALA A 64 18.13 -0.83 16.74
N ASP A 65 17.87 -0.78 18.05
CA ASP A 65 16.64 -1.35 18.63
C ASP A 65 15.40 -0.64 18.09
N ARG A 66 15.46 0.70 18.01
CA ARG A 66 14.37 1.51 17.45
C ARG A 66 14.13 1.17 15.99
N LEU A 67 15.18 1.03 15.18
CA LEU A 67 15.05 0.63 13.79
C LEU A 67 14.44 -0.76 13.66
N ALA A 68 14.84 -1.70 14.52
CA ALA A 68 14.31 -3.06 14.50
C ALA A 68 12.84 -3.12 14.95
N ALA A 69 12.42 -2.30 15.92
CA ALA A 69 11.02 -2.14 16.31
C ALA A 69 10.18 -1.52 15.20
N ALA A 70 10.68 -0.48 14.55
CA ALA A 70 10.02 0.14 13.40
C ALA A 70 9.85 -0.85 12.25
N ARG A 71 10.92 -1.58 11.90
CA ARG A 71 10.92 -2.59 10.84
C ARG A 71 9.89 -3.67 11.08
N ALA A 72 9.80 -4.22 12.30
CA ALA A 72 8.80 -5.23 12.63
C ALA A 72 7.36 -4.71 12.45
N ARG A 73 7.07 -3.48 12.87
CA ARG A 73 5.74 -2.87 12.70
C ARG A 73 5.42 -2.58 11.24
N VAL A 74 6.38 -2.05 10.49
CA VAL A 74 6.21 -1.78 9.05
C VAL A 74 6.01 -3.07 8.28
N ALA A 75 6.82 -4.11 8.54
CA ALA A 75 6.67 -5.41 7.90
C ALA A 75 5.29 -6.03 8.17
N TRP A 76 4.81 -5.96 9.41
CA TRP A 76 3.48 -6.49 9.75
C TRP A 76 2.36 -5.64 9.12
N GLY A 77 2.37 -4.32 9.31
CA GLY A 77 1.38 -3.41 8.73
C GLY A 77 1.27 -3.55 7.20
N SER A 78 2.42 -3.65 6.53
CA SER A 78 2.51 -3.85 5.08
C SER A 78 2.00 -5.22 4.65
N THR A 79 2.28 -6.27 5.43
CA THR A 79 1.76 -7.63 5.20
C THR A 79 0.23 -7.66 5.27
N ILE A 80 -0.35 -7.00 6.26
CA ILE A 80 -1.81 -6.91 6.42
C ILE A 80 -2.43 -6.26 5.17
N LEU A 81 -1.90 -5.11 4.75
CA LEU A 81 -2.39 -4.40 3.57
C LEU A 81 -2.24 -5.24 2.29
N ARG A 82 -1.03 -5.76 2.04
CA ARG A 82 -0.66 -6.36 0.74
C ARG A 82 -1.16 -7.77 0.55
N TYR A 83 -1.27 -8.56 1.61
CA TYR A 83 -1.51 -10.00 1.49
C TYR A 83 -2.81 -10.44 2.16
N SER A 84 -3.10 -9.90 3.34
CA SER A 84 -4.33 -10.24 4.08
C SER A 84 -5.56 -9.52 3.50
N LEU A 85 -5.43 -8.23 3.16
CA LEU A 85 -6.56 -7.41 2.69
C LEU A 85 -6.72 -7.40 1.17
N ALA A 86 -5.64 -7.52 0.40
CA ALA A 86 -5.68 -7.29 -1.05
C ALA A 86 -6.80 -8.06 -1.79
N PRO A 87 -7.05 -9.37 -1.58
CA PRO A 87 -8.10 -10.08 -2.30
C PRO A 87 -9.50 -9.51 -2.07
N GLU A 88 -9.81 -9.12 -0.83
CA GLU A 88 -11.12 -8.57 -0.49
C GLU A 88 -11.26 -7.11 -0.91
N LEU A 89 -10.17 -6.33 -0.92
CA LEU A 89 -10.14 -4.97 -1.46
C LEU A 89 -10.30 -4.96 -2.99
N ASP A 90 -9.68 -5.91 -3.69
CA ASP A 90 -9.86 -6.10 -5.14
C ASP A 90 -11.32 -6.47 -5.46
N ARG A 91 -11.90 -7.40 -4.70
CA ARG A 91 -13.34 -7.74 -4.82
C ARG A 91 -14.23 -6.54 -4.51
N TYR A 92 -13.86 -5.74 -3.52
CA TYR A 92 -14.59 -4.52 -3.18
C TYR A 92 -14.59 -3.54 -4.36
N GLU A 93 -13.45 -3.33 -5.03
CA GLU A 93 -13.38 -2.47 -6.21
C GLU A 93 -14.18 -3.01 -7.39
N ILE A 94 -14.06 -4.30 -7.69
CA ILE A 94 -14.76 -4.92 -8.82
C ILE A 94 -16.28 -4.90 -8.61
N SER A 95 -16.75 -5.00 -7.37
CA SER A 95 -18.19 -5.04 -7.05
C SER A 95 -18.80 -3.68 -6.73
N GLY A 96 -18.04 -2.58 -6.80
CA GLY A 96 -18.50 -1.27 -6.33
C GLY A 96 -18.87 -1.27 -4.83
N GLY A 97 -18.31 -2.21 -4.05
CA GLY A 97 -18.58 -2.37 -2.63
C GLY A 97 -19.91 -3.04 -2.27
N LEU A 98 -20.55 -3.73 -3.22
CA LEU A 98 -21.82 -4.45 -3.02
C LEU A 98 -21.64 -5.87 -2.48
N SER A 99 -20.48 -6.51 -2.71
CA SER A 99 -20.29 -7.95 -2.41
C SER A 99 -19.40 -8.24 -1.21
N VAL A 100 -19.04 -7.24 -0.39
CA VAL A 100 -18.03 -7.38 0.66
C VAL A 100 -18.46 -6.71 1.96
N GLU A 101 -18.31 -7.44 3.08
CA GLU A 101 -18.55 -6.91 4.42
C GLU A 101 -17.50 -5.86 4.80
N ARG A 102 -17.97 -4.69 5.22
CA ARG A 102 -17.10 -3.50 5.41
C ARG A 102 -16.45 -3.46 6.78
N ASP A 103 -17.14 -3.92 7.82
CA ASP A 103 -16.65 -3.81 9.20
C ASP A 103 -15.37 -4.64 9.46
N PRO A 104 -15.24 -5.89 8.96
CA PRO A 104 -13.99 -6.64 9.07
C PRO A 104 -12.82 -5.94 8.36
N LEU A 105 -13.07 -5.36 7.18
CA LEU A 105 -12.05 -4.61 6.43
C LEU A 105 -11.63 -3.34 7.17
N ARG A 106 -12.58 -2.59 7.71
CA ARG A 106 -12.31 -1.38 8.51
C ARG A 106 -11.48 -1.71 9.74
N ALA A 107 -11.83 -2.77 10.47
CA ALA A 107 -11.07 -3.21 11.64
C ALA A 107 -9.62 -3.58 11.28
N ARG A 108 -9.43 -4.34 10.19
CA ARG A 108 -8.09 -4.73 9.74
C ARG A 108 -7.27 -3.55 9.22
N LEU A 109 -7.88 -2.62 8.50
CA LEU A 109 -7.20 -1.40 8.05
C LEU A 109 -6.83 -0.49 9.22
N ALA A 110 -7.65 -0.42 10.27
CA ALA A 110 -7.33 0.34 11.48
C ALA A 110 -6.12 -0.25 12.20
N GLU A 111 -6.01 -1.58 12.27
CA GLU A 111 -4.84 -2.25 12.82
C GLU A 111 -3.56 -1.98 12.00
N ALA A 112 -3.63 -2.14 10.67
CA ALA A 112 -2.52 -1.83 9.79
C ALA A 112 -2.08 -0.36 9.93
N ALA A 113 -3.04 0.57 9.99
CA ALA A 113 -2.77 1.99 10.19
C ALA A 113 -2.10 2.26 11.55
N ALA A 114 -2.52 1.59 12.63
CA ALA A 114 -1.92 1.76 13.94
C ALA A 114 -0.46 1.26 13.98
N LEU A 115 -0.17 0.13 13.34
CA LEU A 115 1.18 -0.40 13.21
C LEU A 115 2.07 0.55 12.40
N LEU A 116 1.60 0.97 11.23
CA LEU A 116 2.35 1.86 10.34
C LEU A 116 2.54 3.25 10.95
N SER A 117 1.55 3.80 11.64
CA SER A 117 1.67 5.07 12.36
C SER A 117 2.75 5.03 13.44
N ARG A 118 2.80 3.97 14.25
CA ARG A 118 3.85 3.80 15.26
C ARG A 118 5.24 3.59 14.63
N GLY A 119 5.32 2.80 13.58
CA GLY A 119 6.58 2.60 12.83
C GLY A 119 7.09 3.90 12.21
N GLU A 120 6.19 4.68 11.60
CA GLU A 120 6.51 5.99 11.00
C GLU A 120 7.01 6.99 12.05
N ALA A 121 6.41 7.01 13.25
CA ALA A 121 6.87 7.87 14.34
C ALA A 121 8.30 7.54 14.79
N GLU A 122 8.64 6.25 14.91
CA GLU A 122 10.01 5.82 15.23
C GLU A 122 11.00 6.14 14.10
N LEU A 123 10.60 5.94 12.84
CA LEU A 123 11.41 6.25 11.66
C LEU A 123 11.62 7.75 11.49
N SER A 124 10.65 8.58 11.87
CA SER A 124 10.78 10.03 11.87
C SER A 124 11.89 10.49 12.83
N VAL A 125 11.94 9.91 14.04
CA VAL A 125 13.02 10.19 15.01
C VAL A 125 14.38 9.75 14.46
N LEU A 126 14.46 8.55 13.85
CA LEU A 126 15.69 8.05 13.24
C LEU A 126 16.13 8.88 12.04
N SER A 127 15.19 9.31 11.20
CA SER A 127 15.46 10.18 10.05
C SER A 127 16.06 11.52 10.50
N GLN A 128 15.52 12.13 11.55
CA GLN A 128 16.08 13.35 12.11
C GLN A 128 17.48 13.12 12.69
N ALA A 129 17.72 11.97 13.33
CA ALA A 129 19.04 11.62 13.84
C ALA A 129 20.07 11.42 12.71
N VAL A 130 19.66 10.82 11.58
CA VAL A 130 20.48 10.71 10.37
C VAL A 130 20.80 12.09 9.80
N GLU A 131 19.83 13.00 9.72
CA GLU A 131 20.07 14.38 9.25
C GLU A 131 21.03 15.16 10.16
N ASN A 132 21.03 14.88 11.47
CA ASN A 132 21.88 15.57 12.43
C ASN A 132 23.32 15.04 12.46
N ASP A 133 23.54 13.75 12.18
CA ASP A 133 24.84 13.09 12.26
C ASP A 133 24.96 11.98 11.20
N GLU A 134 24.96 12.37 9.93
CA GLU A 134 24.88 11.42 8.81
C GLU A 134 26.09 10.47 8.77
N GLU A 135 27.29 10.97 9.09
CA GLU A 135 28.53 10.18 9.09
C GLU A 135 28.44 8.98 10.04
N LYS A 136 27.93 9.18 11.28
CA LYS A 136 27.69 8.09 12.23
C LYS A 136 26.79 7.01 11.64
N PHE A 137 25.68 7.39 11.02
CA PHE A 137 24.71 6.41 10.50
C PHE A 137 25.20 5.71 9.22
N LEU A 138 26.03 6.38 8.41
CA LEU A 138 26.72 5.76 7.28
C LEU A 138 27.74 4.72 7.75
N LEU A 139 28.56 5.04 8.77
CA LEU A 139 29.54 4.12 9.34
C LEU A 139 28.88 2.88 9.97
N LEU A 140 27.69 3.04 10.56
CA LEU A 140 26.90 1.92 11.11
C LEU A 140 26.12 1.15 10.04
N GLY A 141 26.11 1.61 8.78
CA GLY A 141 25.33 1.01 7.69
C GLY A 141 23.81 1.17 7.85
N LEU A 142 23.36 2.12 8.67
CA LEU A 142 21.96 2.30 9.03
C LEU A 142 21.25 3.37 8.18
N ALA A 143 21.98 4.34 7.63
CA ALA A 143 21.39 5.49 6.95
C ALA A 143 20.49 5.08 5.76
N GLU A 144 20.97 4.22 4.87
CA GLU A 144 20.21 3.75 3.72
C GLU A 144 19.02 2.87 4.13
N THR A 145 19.23 1.99 5.12
CA THR A 145 18.16 1.14 5.64
C THR A 145 17.03 1.96 6.26
N ILE A 146 17.35 3.02 7.00
CA ILE A 146 16.36 3.95 7.57
C ILE A 146 15.60 4.66 6.44
N ARG A 147 16.32 5.22 5.45
CA ARG A 147 15.70 5.95 4.32
C ARG A 147 14.76 5.06 3.51
N SER A 148 15.21 3.86 3.15
CA SER A 148 14.42 2.88 2.39
C SER A 148 13.18 2.43 3.16
N LEU A 149 13.35 2.02 4.43
CA LEU A 149 12.24 1.59 5.27
C LEU A 149 11.22 2.71 5.52
N TYR A 150 11.68 3.97 5.65
CA TYR A 150 10.79 5.11 5.82
C TYR A 150 10.00 5.41 4.54
N ALA A 151 10.61 5.31 3.37
CA ALA A 151 9.89 5.43 2.09
C ALA A 151 8.82 4.34 1.93
N GLU A 152 9.16 3.08 2.25
CA GLU A 152 8.22 1.95 2.24
C GLU A 152 7.05 2.18 3.21
N CYS A 153 7.35 2.56 4.46
CA CYS A 153 6.35 2.85 5.49
C CYS A 153 5.40 3.96 5.04
N THR A 154 5.93 5.07 4.53
CA THR A 154 5.15 6.21 4.04
C THR A 154 4.20 5.79 2.92
N LEU A 155 4.69 5.00 1.97
CA LEU A 155 3.91 4.49 0.84
C LEU A 155 2.76 3.60 1.31
N HIS A 156 3.06 2.56 2.11
CA HIS A 156 2.03 1.63 2.56
C HIS A 156 1.03 2.30 3.49
N PHE A 157 1.48 3.21 4.35
CA PHE A 157 0.57 3.95 5.22
C PHE A 157 -0.36 4.87 4.42
N GLY A 158 0.16 5.56 3.41
CA GLY A 158 -0.66 6.33 2.47
C GLY A 158 -1.77 5.48 1.83
N TRP A 159 -1.43 4.29 1.32
CA TRP A 159 -2.42 3.38 0.73
C TRP A 159 -3.41 2.82 1.76
N THR A 160 -2.98 2.48 2.98
CA THR A 160 -3.90 2.08 4.05
C THR A 160 -4.93 3.18 4.34
N LEU A 161 -4.49 4.45 4.38
CA LEU A 161 -5.37 5.59 4.64
C LEU A 161 -6.33 5.86 3.46
N VAL A 162 -5.88 5.66 2.21
CA VAL A 162 -6.77 5.71 1.02
C VAL A 162 -7.92 4.70 1.14
N TRP A 163 -7.61 3.46 1.54
CA TRP A 163 -8.65 2.44 1.71
C TRP A 163 -9.58 2.73 2.87
N ARG A 164 -9.04 3.24 3.98
CA ARG A 164 -9.88 3.73 5.09
C ARG A 164 -10.83 4.83 4.63
N ALA A 165 -10.30 5.85 3.94
CA ALA A 165 -11.11 6.93 3.38
C ALA A 165 -12.20 6.40 2.44
N THR A 166 -11.87 5.44 1.58
CA THR A 166 -12.81 4.83 0.63
C THR A 166 -13.95 4.10 1.34
N LEU A 167 -13.64 3.32 2.38
CA LEU A 167 -14.67 2.61 3.14
C LEU A 167 -15.50 3.54 4.02
N GLU A 168 -14.92 4.63 4.53
CA GLU A 168 -15.58 5.59 5.42
C GLU A 168 -16.44 6.63 4.67
N SER A 169 -16.06 7.01 3.43
CA SER A 169 -16.77 8.01 2.61
C SER A 169 -18.16 7.58 2.15
N GLN A 170 -18.40 6.27 1.98
CA GLN A 170 -19.73 5.76 1.60
C GLN A 170 -20.77 5.82 2.74
N GLY A 171 -20.42 6.36 3.90
CA GLY A 171 -21.32 6.61 5.03
C GLY A 171 -21.44 8.09 5.43
N GLY A 172 -20.85 9.03 4.67
CA GLY A 172 -20.85 10.47 4.96
C GLY A 172 -19.46 11.11 4.85
N ALA A 173 -19.25 12.26 5.50
CA ALA A 173 -17.98 13.02 5.45
C ALA A 173 -16.78 12.34 6.16
N GLY A 174 -16.92 11.10 6.64
CA GLY A 174 -15.91 10.41 7.46
C GLY A 174 -14.58 10.17 6.75
N GLY A 175 -14.58 10.02 5.42
CA GLY A 175 -13.37 9.74 4.66
C GLY A 175 -12.41 10.92 4.43
N ILE A 176 -12.77 12.14 4.83
CA ILE A 176 -11.98 13.36 4.55
C ILE A 176 -10.66 13.37 5.33
N GLU A 177 -10.68 13.00 6.61
CA GLU A 177 -9.48 13.00 7.45
C GLU A 177 -8.44 11.97 6.97
N PRO A 178 -8.81 10.68 6.74
CA PRO A 178 -7.84 9.72 6.25
C PRO A 178 -7.35 10.07 4.83
N ALA A 179 -8.20 10.62 3.95
CA ALA A 179 -7.77 11.05 2.62
C ALA A 179 -6.78 12.22 2.68
N SER A 180 -6.99 13.18 3.59
CA SER A 180 -6.07 14.30 3.81
C SER A 180 -4.72 13.83 4.35
N GLU A 181 -4.74 12.85 5.25
CA GLU A 181 -3.54 12.26 5.86
C GLU A 181 -2.78 11.37 4.85
N ALA A 182 -3.49 10.70 3.95
CA ALA A 182 -2.90 10.01 2.80
C ALA A 182 -2.20 11.00 1.85
N LEU A 183 -2.87 12.11 1.50
CA LEU A 183 -2.30 13.15 0.64
C LEU A 183 -1.00 13.70 1.22
N ARG A 184 -0.96 14.02 2.51
CA ARG A 184 0.26 14.49 3.19
C ARG A 184 1.44 13.53 3.04
N ARG A 185 1.19 12.21 3.09
CA ARG A 185 2.22 11.18 2.89
C ARG A 185 2.71 11.10 1.48
N PHE A 186 1.81 11.11 0.50
CA PHE A 186 2.22 11.09 -0.91
C PHE A 186 2.99 12.36 -1.29
N ASP A 187 2.60 13.53 -0.77
CA ASP A 187 3.36 14.77 -0.92
C ASP A 187 4.75 14.68 -0.28
N ALA A 188 4.85 14.09 0.92
CA ALA A 188 6.14 13.89 1.59
C ALA A 188 7.03 12.91 0.82
N MET A 189 6.46 11.83 0.30
CA MET A 189 7.14 10.86 -0.55
C MET A 189 7.63 11.51 -1.84
N ALA A 190 6.80 12.31 -2.52
CA ALA A 190 7.19 13.02 -3.73
C ALA A 190 8.37 13.97 -3.50
N ARG A 191 8.41 14.69 -2.37
CA ARG A 191 9.53 15.60 -2.01
C ARG A 191 10.84 14.88 -1.74
N ARG A 192 10.78 13.63 -1.26
CA ARG A 192 11.96 12.83 -0.88
C ARG A 192 12.37 11.82 -1.94
N ALA A 193 11.61 11.72 -3.03
CA ALA A 193 11.81 10.69 -4.02
C ALA A 193 13.13 10.87 -4.77
N THR A 194 14.00 9.87 -4.67
CA THR A 194 15.29 9.83 -5.38
C THR A 194 15.20 9.08 -6.69
N GLU A 195 14.16 8.28 -6.87
CA GLU A 195 13.95 7.40 -8.02
C GLU A 195 12.59 7.64 -8.68
N ASP A 196 12.52 7.36 -9.98
CA ASP A 196 11.31 7.51 -10.79
C ASP A 196 10.15 6.66 -10.26
N GLY A 197 10.45 5.43 -9.82
CA GLY A 197 9.44 4.53 -9.25
C GLY A 197 8.77 5.09 -8.00
N GLN A 198 9.52 5.83 -7.16
CA GLN A 198 8.96 6.51 -5.99
C GLN A 198 8.10 7.70 -6.41
N ARG A 199 8.58 8.52 -7.36
CA ARG A 199 7.82 9.67 -7.89
C ARG A 199 6.50 9.23 -8.54
N HIS A 200 6.53 8.20 -9.37
CA HIS A 200 5.35 7.61 -10.00
C HIS A 200 4.35 7.10 -8.95
N SER A 201 4.82 6.36 -7.95
CA SER A 201 3.97 5.83 -6.88
C SER A 201 3.32 6.96 -6.07
N ALA A 202 4.08 8.01 -5.76
CA ALA A 202 3.58 9.19 -5.06
C ALA A 202 2.55 9.96 -5.91
N ALA A 203 2.79 10.12 -7.21
CA ALA A 203 1.86 10.80 -8.12
C ALA A 203 0.52 10.07 -8.24
N ILE A 204 0.54 8.73 -8.37
CA ILE A 204 -0.69 7.93 -8.37
C ILE A 204 -1.44 8.08 -7.04
N GLY A 205 -0.74 7.92 -5.91
CA GLY A 205 -1.35 8.07 -4.59
C GLY A 205 -1.95 9.46 -4.36
N THR A 206 -1.25 10.51 -4.80
CA THR A 206 -1.71 11.90 -4.76
C THR A 206 -2.99 12.07 -5.56
N GLY A 207 -3.04 11.57 -6.79
CA GLY A 207 -4.24 11.61 -7.64
C GLY A 207 -5.44 10.92 -6.98
N VAL A 208 -5.24 9.76 -6.37
CA VAL A 208 -6.28 9.03 -5.64
C VAL A 208 -6.78 9.81 -4.42
N ALA A 209 -5.87 10.33 -3.60
CA ALA A 209 -6.24 11.09 -2.41
C ALA A 209 -6.99 12.39 -2.77
N LEU A 210 -6.54 13.12 -3.79
CA LEU A 210 -7.24 14.31 -4.28
C LEU A 210 -8.64 14.00 -4.80
N ARG A 211 -8.82 12.89 -5.53
CA ARG A 211 -10.14 12.42 -5.96
C ARG A 211 -11.06 12.15 -4.77
N LEU A 212 -10.57 11.47 -3.74
CA LEU A 212 -11.34 11.18 -2.52
C LEU A 212 -11.72 12.44 -1.73
N LEU A 213 -10.93 13.51 -1.86
CA LEU A 213 -11.22 14.84 -1.29
C LEU A 213 -12.15 15.70 -2.17
N GLY A 214 -12.64 15.17 -3.30
CA GLY A 214 -13.48 15.92 -4.24
C GLY A 214 -12.71 16.95 -5.10
N ARG A 215 -11.37 16.95 -5.06
CA ARG A 215 -10.50 17.87 -5.80
C ARG A 215 -10.13 17.27 -7.16
N ALA A 216 -11.15 17.03 -7.99
CA ALA A 216 -11.01 16.27 -9.24
C ALA A 216 -10.04 16.91 -10.25
N ASP A 217 -10.10 18.23 -10.47
CA ASP A 217 -9.22 18.88 -11.45
C ASP A 217 -7.73 18.81 -11.06
N GLU A 218 -7.43 18.90 -9.77
CA GLU A 218 -6.06 18.75 -9.27
C GLU A 218 -5.57 17.31 -9.41
N SER A 219 -6.45 16.33 -9.15
CA SER A 219 -6.16 14.91 -9.38
C SER A 219 -5.83 14.65 -10.86
N LEU A 220 -6.66 15.16 -11.78
CA LEU A 220 -6.43 15.04 -13.22
C LEU A 220 -5.10 15.69 -13.63
N ALA A 221 -4.77 16.88 -13.11
CA ALA A 221 -3.52 17.56 -13.43
C ALA A 221 -2.28 16.75 -13.00
N VAL A 222 -2.33 16.09 -11.84
CA VAL A 222 -1.25 15.22 -11.36
C VAL A 222 -1.12 13.97 -12.24
N LEU A 223 -2.24 13.31 -12.54
CA LEU A 223 -2.26 12.09 -13.35
C LEU A 223 -1.84 12.36 -14.80
N ASP A 224 -2.27 13.48 -15.38
CA ASP A 224 -1.88 13.88 -16.74
C ASP A 224 -0.39 14.21 -16.83
N ARG A 225 0.17 14.86 -15.81
CA ARG A 225 1.62 15.08 -15.73
C ARG A 225 2.37 13.75 -15.72
N LEU A 226 1.96 12.82 -14.86
CA LEU A 226 2.56 11.47 -14.79
C LEU A 226 2.46 10.75 -16.13
N ILE A 227 1.30 10.77 -16.80
CA ILE A 227 1.12 10.11 -18.10
C ILE A 227 2.04 10.72 -19.16
N ASN A 228 2.20 12.04 -19.17
CA ASN A 228 3.05 12.77 -20.13
C ASN A 228 4.55 12.53 -19.92
N GLU A 229 4.96 12.05 -18.75
CA GLU A 229 6.35 11.64 -18.47
C GLU A 229 6.72 10.31 -19.17
N ASN A 230 5.77 9.63 -19.82
CA ASN A 230 5.93 8.31 -20.43
C ASN A 230 6.47 7.27 -19.44
N PRO A 231 5.75 7.01 -18.34
CA PRO A 231 6.21 6.11 -17.29
C PRO A 231 6.14 4.64 -17.81
N PRO A 232 6.76 3.69 -17.07
CA PRO A 232 6.66 2.27 -17.40
C PRO A 232 5.21 1.82 -17.62
N TYR A 233 5.01 0.83 -18.49
CA TYR A 233 3.68 0.39 -18.94
C TYR A 233 2.67 0.18 -17.80
N ASP A 234 3.06 -0.54 -16.74
CA ASP A 234 2.18 -0.81 -15.59
C ASP A 234 1.74 0.46 -14.85
N VAL A 235 2.66 1.40 -14.71
CA VAL A 235 2.39 2.72 -14.12
C VAL A 235 1.44 3.51 -15.01
N ASN A 236 1.69 3.49 -16.33
CA ASN A 236 0.85 4.19 -17.31
C ASN A 236 -0.59 3.64 -17.33
N VAL A 237 -0.76 2.32 -17.34
CA VAL A 237 -2.06 1.64 -17.27
C VAL A 237 -2.80 2.03 -15.99
N ARG A 238 -2.12 1.98 -14.84
CA ARG A 238 -2.69 2.36 -13.55
C ARG A 238 -3.10 3.84 -13.53
N ALA A 239 -2.25 4.74 -14.03
CA ALA A 239 -2.54 6.17 -14.10
C ALA A 239 -3.76 6.48 -14.98
N HIS A 240 -3.91 5.81 -16.13
CA HIS A 240 -5.09 5.94 -16.97
C HIS A 240 -6.36 5.42 -16.29
N CYS A 241 -6.28 4.33 -15.53
CA CYS A 241 -7.42 3.81 -14.79
C CYS A 241 -7.87 4.79 -13.70
N GLU A 242 -6.92 5.33 -12.91
CA GLU A 242 -7.24 6.34 -11.88
C GLU A 242 -7.73 7.66 -12.49
N LYS A 243 -7.25 8.04 -13.68
CA LYS A 243 -7.80 9.17 -14.43
C LYS A 243 -9.26 8.92 -14.79
N GLY A 244 -9.57 7.72 -15.30
CA GLY A 244 -10.95 7.29 -15.55
C GLY A 244 -11.84 7.42 -14.32
N ARG A 245 -11.41 6.88 -13.17
CA ARG A 245 -12.15 6.99 -11.89
C ARG A 245 -12.36 8.45 -11.46
N THR A 246 -11.38 9.31 -11.69
CA THR A 246 -11.46 10.74 -11.38
C THR A 246 -12.47 11.45 -12.27
N LEU A 247 -12.49 11.13 -13.57
CA LEU A 247 -13.49 11.65 -14.51
C LEU A 247 -14.90 11.19 -14.15
N LEU A 248 -15.08 9.92 -13.75
CA LEU A 248 -16.37 9.42 -13.26
C LEU A 248 -16.85 10.18 -12.02
N ALA A 249 -15.98 10.35 -11.03
CA ALA A 249 -16.30 11.09 -9.81
C ALA A 249 -16.63 12.57 -10.07
N ALA A 250 -16.11 13.14 -11.16
CA ALA A 250 -16.39 14.50 -11.61
C ALA A 250 -17.62 14.62 -12.54
N GLY A 251 -18.30 13.50 -12.86
CA GLY A 251 -19.44 13.48 -13.81
C GLY A 251 -19.05 13.66 -15.28
N ARG A 252 -17.76 13.53 -15.63
CA ARG A 252 -17.23 13.66 -17.00
C ARG A 252 -17.25 12.31 -17.72
N PHE A 253 -18.44 11.74 -17.88
CA PHE A 253 -18.64 10.35 -18.30
C PHE A 253 -18.08 10.02 -19.69
N ASP A 254 -18.24 10.89 -20.69
CA ASP A 254 -17.70 10.68 -22.04
C ASP A 254 -16.17 10.55 -22.05
N GLU A 255 -15.48 11.43 -21.32
CA GLU A 255 -14.03 11.41 -21.21
C GLU A 255 -13.54 10.20 -20.41
N ALA A 256 -14.30 9.80 -19.38
CA ALA A 256 -14.01 8.58 -18.62
C ALA A 256 -14.10 7.35 -19.53
N ARG A 257 -15.18 7.22 -20.31
CA ARG A 257 -15.37 6.13 -21.28
C ARG A 257 -14.27 6.10 -22.33
N ALA A 258 -13.89 7.26 -22.88
CA ALA A 258 -12.80 7.34 -23.85
C ALA A 258 -11.44 6.92 -23.26
N THR A 259 -11.17 7.32 -22.01
CA THR A 259 -9.92 6.98 -21.31
C THR A 259 -9.86 5.50 -20.95
N LEU A 260 -10.93 4.97 -20.34
CA LEU A 260 -11.02 3.57 -19.92
C LEU A 260 -11.17 2.62 -21.11
N GLY A 261 -11.80 3.06 -22.20
CA GLY A 261 -11.98 2.27 -23.42
C GLY A 261 -10.66 1.85 -24.07
N ARG A 262 -9.61 2.68 -23.94
CA ARG A 262 -8.25 2.31 -24.39
C ARG A 262 -7.67 1.16 -23.59
N LEU A 263 -7.93 1.11 -22.28
CA LEU A 263 -7.50 -0.01 -21.43
C LEU A 263 -8.33 -1.26 -21.71
N ALA A 264 -9.65 -1.11 -21.85
CA ALA A 264 -10.57 -2.20 -22.14
C ALA A 264 -10.33 -2.89 -23.50
N ALA A 265 -9.65 -2.20 -24.45
CA ALA A 265 -9.26 -2.77 -25.73
C ALA A 265 -8.02 -3.69 -25.65
N VAL A 266 -7.29 -3.69 -24.52
CA VAL A 266 -6.14 -4.57 -24.31
C VAL A 266 -6.63 -5.96 -23.96
N ASP A 267 -6.14 -6.99 -24.67
CA ASP A 267 -6.41 -8.38 -24.32
C ASP A 267 -5.58 -8.79 -23.09
N PRO A 268 -6.20 -9.02 -21.91
CA PRO A 268 -5.50 -9.33 -20.68
C PRO A 268 -4.76 -10.67 -20.71
N ALA A 269 -5.16 -11.59 -21.59
CA ALA A 269 -4.50 -12.89 -21.77
C ALA A 269 -3.20 -12.78 -22.59
N ARG A 270 -3.02 -11.67 -23.33
CA ARG A 270 -1.83 -11.41 -24.16
C ARG A 270 -0.81 -10.50 -23.47
N LEU A 271 -1.12 -10.01 -22.28
CA LEU A 271 -0.17 -9.27 -21.45
C LEU A 271 0.99 -10.19 -21.04
N ALA A 272 2.21 -9.72 -21.27
CA ALA A 272 3.42 -10.41 -20.87
C ALA A 272 3.47 -10.59 -19.33
N PRO A 273 4.14 -11.64 -18.81
CA PRO A 273 4.20 -11.91 -17.37
C PRO A 273 4.70 -10.73 -16.53
N GLU A 274 5.62 -9.93 -17.07
CA GLU A 274 6.14 -8.71 -16.43
C GLU A 274 5.07 -7.62 -16.22
N HIS A 275 3.94 -7.67 -16.94
CA HIS A 275 2.81 -6.74 -16.82
C HIS A 275 1.64 -7.32 -16.03
N ALA A 276 1.91 -8.28 -15.14
CA ALA A 276 0.89 -8.90 -14.30
C ALA A 276 0.11 -7.88 -13.45
N ALA A 277 0.77 -6.80 -12.99
CA ALA A 277 0.11 -5.74 -12.22
C ALA A 277 -0.86 -4.91 -13.08
N ALA A 278 -0.55 -4.70 -14.36
CA ALA A 278 -1.44 -4.01 -15.30
C ALA A 278 -2.74 -4.78 -15.57
N ARG A 279 -2.69 -6.12 -15.51
CA ARG A 279 -3.83 -7.00 -15.80
C ARG A 279 -5.06 -6.68 -14.95
N PHE A 280 -4.87 -6.36 -13.67
CA PHE A 280 -5.96 -5.96 -12.77
C PHE A 280 -6.71 -4.73 -13.32
N TYR A 281 -6.00 -3.67 -13.67
CA TYR A 281 -6.60 -2.42 -14.16
C TYR A 281 -7.23 -2.56 -15.55
N VAL A 282 -6.65 -3.39 -16.43
CA VAL A 282 -7.25 -3.73 -17.73
C VAL A 282 -8.59 -4.45 -17.54
N LEU A 283 -8.67 -5.39 -16.59
CA LEU A 283 -9.91 -6.10 -16.27
C LEU A 283 -10.93 -5.21 -15.55
N LEU A 284 -10.48 -4.22 -14.79
CA LEU A 284 -11.34 -3.27 -14.08
C LEU A 284 -11.97 -2.23 -15.02
N ALA A 285 -11.29 -1.84 -16.10
CA ALA A 285 -11.75 -0.78 -16.99
C ALA A 285 -13.16 -0.99 -17.59
N PRO A 286 -13.54 -2.20 -18.09
CA PRO A 286 -14.90 -2.46 -18.54
C PRO A 286 -15.96 -2.31 -17.44
N VAL A 287 -15.64 -2.68 -16.20
CA VAL A 287 -16.56 -2.52 -15.05
C VAL A 287 -16.83 -1.05 -14.81
N LEU A 288 -15.77 -0.23 -14.77
CA LEU A 288 -15.88 1.22 -14.59
C LEU A 288 -16.59 1.92 -15.75
N ILE A 289 -16.46 1.41 -16.98
CA ILE A 289 -17.27 1.88 -18.12
C ILE A 289 -18.76 1.58 -17.89
N GLY A 290 -19.07 0.38 -17.37
CA GLY A 290 -20.42 0.01 -16.97
C GLY A 290 -21.00 0.98 -15.94
N ASP A 291 -20.23 1.31 -14.90
CA ASP A 291 -20.63 2.29 -13.88
C ASP A 291 -20.90 3.68 -14.47
N ALA A 292 -20.14 4.10 -15.48
CA ALA A 292 -20.37 5.35 -16.19
C ALA A 292 -21.78 5.45 -16.80
N TRP A 293 -22.31 4.34 -17.30
CA TRP A 293 -23.66 4.29 -17.88
C TRP A 293 -24.75 4.25 -16.81
N LEU A 294 -24.47 3.74 -15.62
CA LEU A 294 -25.43 3.67 -14.52
C LEU A 294 -25.57 5.01 -13.78
N LEU A 295 -24.54 5.85 -13.82
CA LEU A 295 -24.45 7.13 -13.11
C LEU A 295 -24.86 8.35 -13.95
N GLU A 296 -25.01 8.19 -15.28
CA GLU A 296 -25.49 9.20 -16.24
C GLU A 296 -27.02 9.32 -16.23
#